data_AF-A0A286DNM0-F1
#
_entry.id   AF-A0A286DNM0-F1
#
_cell.length_a   1.000
_cell.length_b   1.000
_cell.length_c   1.000
_cell.angle_alpha   90.00
_cell.angle_beta   90.00
_cell.angle_gamma   90.00
#
_symmetry.space_group_name_H-M   'P 1'
#
loop_
_entity.id
_entity.type
_entity.pdbx_description
1 polymer ?
#
loop_
_entity_poly.entity_id
_entity_poly.type
_entity_poly.pdbx_seq_one_letter_code
_entity_poly.pdbx_strand_id
1 'polypeptide(L)'
;MTVTSSGQDWEEISRIDASLPRGFLGENETERIRESFPDAPQRIVGWLRLLTNEEEWATFNRFALLAAEFAPPGLVDVLRPVLQAAPTAANQEGLVEILGDLADPAATSTVIAYFDRTWPQETPFYSSSVKALEALGAIGTEEAQSFLRSLAEDHGKPAPLRWYAAVELQIEDELGFDEDTMLASQ
;
A
#
# COMPACT_ATOMS: atom_id res chain seq x y z
N MET A 1 -9.20 -14.78 -37.32
CA MET A 1 -8.88 -15.42 -36.02
C MET A 1 -8.56 -14.30 -35.06
N THR A 2 -9.55 -13.88 -34.29
CA THR A 2 -9.39 -12.92 -33.18
C THR A 2 -8.80 -13.68 -32.00
N VAL A 3 -7.49 -13.56 -31.79
CA VAL A 3 -6.92 -13.80 -30.47
C VAL A 3 -7.66 -12.84 -29.55
N THR A 4 -8.41 -13.37 -28.59
CA THR A 4 -9.13 -12.56 -27.60
C THR A 4 -8.12 -11.67 -26.87
N SER A 5 -8.44 -10.38 -26.66
CA SER A 5 -7.57 -9.40 -25.98
C SER A 5 -6.86 -9.98 -24.75
N SER A 6 -7.56 -10.80 -23.98
CA SER A 6 -7.03 -11.50 -22.81
C SER A 6 -5.83 -12.41 -23.09
N GLY A 7 -5.78 -13.11 -24.24
CA GLY A 7 -4.67 -13.99 -24.58
C GLY A 7 -3.37 -13.23 -24.87
N GLN A 8 -3.48 -12.06 -25.50
CA GLN A 8 -2.33 -11.17 -25.72
C GLN A 8 -1.89 -10.51 -24.41
N ASP A 9 -2.84 -10.08 -23.57
CA ASP A 9 -2.52 -9.53 -22.25
C ASP A 9 -1.76 -10.54 -21.39
N TRP A 10 -2.18 -11.81 -21.38
CA TRP A 10 -1.49 -12.87 -20.64
C TRP A 10 -0.07 -13.14 -21.13
N GLU A 11 0.16 -13.11 -22.44
CA GLU A 11 1.50 -13.28 -23.00
C GLU A 11 2.43 -12.14 -22.58
N GLU A 12 1.95 -10.90 -22.63
CA GLU A 12 2.73 -9.73 -22.21
C GLU A 12 2.99 -9.72 -20.70
N ILE A 13 1.96 -9.99 -19.88
CA ILE A 13 2.10 -10.15 -18.42
C ILE A 13 3.18 -11.19 -18.12
N SER A 14 3.13 -12.35 -18.76
CA SER A 14 4.11 -13.44 -18.54
C SER A 14 5.53 -13.02 -18.90
N ARG A 15 5.70 -12.27 -20.00
CA ARG A 15 7.03 -11.78 -20.44
C ARG A 15 7.60 -10.74 -19.48
N ILE A 16 6.77 -9.83 -18.98
CA ILE A 16 7.18 -8.83 -17.99
C ILE A 16 7.49 -9.50 -16.65
N ASP A 17 6.63 -10.39 -16.18
CA ASP A 17 6.80 -11.12 -14.91
C ASP A 17 8.11 -11.93 -14.87
N ALA A 18 8.44 -12.58 -15.98
CA ALA A 18 9.71 -13.29 -16.15
C ALA A 18 10.93 -12.35 -16.18
N SER A 19 10.73 -11.08 -16.52
CA SER A 19 11.78 -10.05 -16.58
C SER A 19 11.94 -9.27 -15.27
N LEU A 20 10.98 -9.37 -14.36
CA LEU A 20 11.03 -8.74 -13.04
C LEU A 20 11.97 -9.52 -12.11
N PRO A 21 12.72 -8.83 -11.23
CA PRO A 21 13.50 -9.51 -10.20
C PRO A 21 12.57 -10.32 -9.27
N ARG A 22 13.15 -11.31 -8.59
CA ARG A 22 12.46 -12.08 -7.54
C ARG A 22 12.42 -11.37 -6.18
N GLY A 23 13.00 -10.17 -6.09
CA GLY A 23 13.13 -9.38 -4.87
C GLY A 23 12.89 -7.91 -5.17
N PHE A 24 13.63 -7.03 -4.48
CA PHE A 24 13.54 -5.58 -4.61
C PHE A 24 13.59 -5.12 -6.09
N LEU A 25 12.65 -4.25 -6.44
CA LEU A 25 12.61 -3.57 -7.73
C LEU A 25 13.27 -2.20 -7.56
N GLY A 26 14.51 -2.06 -8.02
CA GLY A 26 15.21 -0.77 -7.98
C GLY A 26 14.92 0.09 -9.21
N GLU A 27 15.30 1.37 -9.12
CA GLU A 27 15.12 2.35 -10.20
C GLU A 27 15.70 1.87 -11.55
N ASN A 28 16.87 1.24 -11.52
CA ASN A 28 17.52 0.70 -12.72
C ASN A 28 16.71 -0.43 -13.36
N GLU A 29 16.06 -1.28 -12.55
CA GLU A 29 15.20 -2.34 -13.04
C GLU A 29 13.90 -1.79 -13.63
N THR A 30 13.29 -0.79 -12.99
CA THR A 30 12.09 -0.10 -13.50
C THR A 30 12.34 0.48 -14.88
N GLU A 31 13.44 1.22 -15.07
CA GLU A 31 13.78 1.83 -16.36
C GLU A 31 14.06 0.79 -17.44
N ARG A 32 14.76 -0.30 -17.11
CA ARG A 32 14.97 -1.42 -18.04
C ARG A 32 13.64 -2.06 -18.47
N ILE A 33 12.67 -2.20 -17.56
CA ILE A 33 11.34 -2.71 -17.90
C ILE A 33 10.61 -1.71 -18.80
N ARG A 34 10.68 -0.41 -18.51
CA ARG A 34 10.08 0.64 -19.33
C ARG A 34 10.64 0.66 -20.76
N GLU A 35 11.95 0.48 -20.93
CA GLU A 35 12.58 0.39 -22.25
C GLU A 35 12.20 -0.89 -23.01
N SER A 36 12.13 -2.01 -22.29
CA SER A 36 11.82 -3.33 -22.89
C SER A 36 10.34 -3.51 -23.23
N PHE A 37 9.47 -2.81 -22.50
CA PHE A 37 8.01 -2.89 -22.58
C PHE A 37 7.38 -1.48 -22.51
N PRO A 38 7.55 -0.65 -23.56
CA PRO A 38 7.17 0.76 -23.53
C PRO A 38 5.67 1.03 -23.36
N ASP A 39 4.83 0.05 -23.67
CA ASP A 39 3.37 0.12 -23.51
C ASP A 39 2.90 -0.29 -22.10
N ALA A 40 3.80 -0.80 -21.24
CA ALA A 40 3.45 -1.31 -19.92
C ALA A 40 2.82 -0.23 -19.01
N PRO A 41 3.36 1.01 -18.91
CA PRO A 41 2.77 2.04 -18.06
C PRO A 41 1.30 2.35 -18.39
N GLN A 42 0.91 2.27 -19.66
CA GLN A 42 -0.47 2.55 -20.11
C GLN A 42 -1.41 1.37 -19.90
N ARG A 43 -0.89 0.15 -19.78
CA ARG A 43 -1.67 -1.10 -19.74
C ARG A 43 -1.73 -1.73 -18.36
N ILE A 44 -0.78 -1.42 -17.48
CA ILE A 44 -0.61 -2.10 -16.19
C ILE A 44 -1.84 -2.04 -15.28
N VAL A 45 -2.61 -0.95 -15.32
CA VAL A 45 -3.88 -0.84 -14.57
C VAL A 45 -4.92 -1.84 -15.10
N GLY A 46 -4.98 -2.05 -16.42
CA GLY A 46 -5.81 -3.07 -17.03
C GLY A 46 -5.38 -4.48 -16.64
N TRP A 47 -4.08 -4.74 -16.60
CA TRP A 47 -3.52 -6.02 -16.17
C TRP A 47 -3.77 -6.30 -14.69
N LEU A 48 -3.63 -5.31 -13.80
CA LEU A 48 -3.95 -5.48 -12.38
C LEU A 48 -5.42 -5.86 -12.17
N ARG A 49 -6.35 -5.27 -12.94
CA ARG A 49 -7.77 -5.68 -12.92
C ARG A 49 -7.96 -7.12 -13.40
N LEU A 50 -7.28 -7.51 -14.48
CA LEU A 50 -7.32 -8.88 -14.99
C LEU A 50 -6.81 -9.88 -13.93
N LEU A 51 -5.64 -9.61 -13.36
CA LEU A 51 -5.03 -10.42 -12.31
C LEU A 51 -5.91 -10.54 -11.06
N THR A 52 -6.58 -9.45 -10.68
CA THR A 52 -7.55 -9.44 -9.57
C THR A 52 -8.75 -10.34 -9.86
N ASN A 53 -9.32 -10.26 -11.08
CA ASN A 53 -10.49 -11.05 -11.46
C ASN A 53 -10.19 -12.56 -11.54
N GLU A 54 -8.96 -12.91 -11.88
CA GLU A 54 -8.49 -14.30 -12.00
C GLU A 54 -7.81 -14.81 -10.71
N GLU A 55 -7.80 -13.99 -9.66
CA GLU A 55 -7.17 -14.29 -8.35
C GLU A 55 -5.68 -14.66 -8.43
N GLU A 56 -4.97 -14.09 -9.40
CA GLU A 56 -3.55 -14.34 -9.68
C GLU A 56 -2.64 -13.45 -8.79
N TRP A 57 -2.76 -13.64 -7.47
CA TRP A 57 -2.22 -12.75 -6.44
C TRP A 57 -0.71 -12.63 -6.41
N ALA A 58 0.01 -13.71 -6.74
CA ALA A 58 1.48 -13.68 -6.77
C ALA A 58 1.99 -12.70 -7.83
N THR A 59 1.42 -12.77 -9.03
CA THR A 59 1.73 -11.86 -10.14
C THR A 59 1.18 -10.46 -9.85
N PHE A 60 -0.02 -10.36 -9.29
CA PHE A 60 -0.61 -9.09 -8.87
C PHE A 60 0.30 -8.30 -7.94
N ASN A 61 0.83 -8.94 -6.88
CA ASN A 61 1.70 -8.26 -5.91
C ASN A 61 2.96 -7.67 -6.58
N ARG A 62 3.56 -8.40 -7.53
CA ARG A 62 4.74 -7.93 -8.28
C ARG A 62 4.38 -6.79 -9.24
N PHE A 63 3.22 -6.87 -9.89
CA PHE A 63 2.75 -5.84 -10.80
C PHE A 63 2.27 -4.59 -10.05
N ALA A 64 1.78 -4.71 -8.81
CA ALA A 64 1.43 -3.57 -7.98
C ALA A 64 2.67 -2.73 -7.63
N LEU A 65 3.78 -3.39 -7.26
CA LEU A 65 5.07 -2.73 -7.05
C LEU A 65 5.57 -2.03 -8.32
N LEU A 66 5.54 -2.73 -9.47
CA LEU A 66 5.91 -2.12 -10.75
C LEU A 66 5.00 -0.94 -11.11
N ALA A 67 3.70 -1.03 -10.81
CA ALA A 67 2.75 0.04 -11.07
C ALA A 67 3.01 1.26 -10.16
N ALA A 68 3.42 1.06 -8.92
CA ALA A 68 3.82 2.15 -8.02
C ALA A 68 4.93 2.99 -8.63
N GLU A 69 5.97 2.32 -9.17
CA GLU A 69 7.08 2.96 -9.88
C GLU A 69 6.66 3.71 -11.17
N PHE A 70 5.62 3.22 -11.84
CA PHE A 70 5.07 3.88 -13.02
C PHE A 70 4.09 5.02 -12.70
N ALA A 71 3.51 5.02 -11.50
CA ALA A 71 2.43 5.91 -11.05
C ALA A 71 1.36 6.21 -12.12
N PRO A 72 0.75 5.20 -12.77
CA PRO A 72 -0.22 5.42 -13.84
C PRO A 72 -1.55 5.95 -13.27
N PRO A 73 -2.29 6.78 -14.04
CA PRO A 73 -3.63 7.20 -13.65
C PRO A 73 -4.56 6.02 -13.37
N GLY A 74 -5.33 6.10 -12.27
CA GLY A 74 -6.31 5.07 -11.89
C GLY A 74 -5.74 3.85 -11.16
N LEU A 75 -4.46 3.88 -10.74
CA LEU A 75 -3.87 2.83 -9.91
C LEU A 75 -4.61 2.69 -8.56
N VAL A 76 -4.87 3.80 -7.90
CA VAL A 76 -5.58 3.87 -6.60
C VAL A 76 -6.95 3.19 -6.68
N ASP A 77 -7.69 3.38 -7.78
CA ASP A 77 -9.00 2.77 -8.01
C ASP A 77 -8.96 1.23 -8.12
N VAL A 78 -7.79 0.66 -8.45
CA VAL A 78 -7.60 -0.79 -8.52
C VAL A 78 -7.10 -1.35 -7.19
N LEU A 79 -6.20 -0.64 -6.49
CA LEU A 79 -5.62 -1.13 -5.24
C LEU A 79 -6.61 -1.07 -4.08
N ARG A 80 -7.41 0.00 -3.98
CA ARG A 80 -8.36 0.18 -2.87
C ARG A 80 -9.37 -0.97 -2.73
N PRO A 81 -10.07 -1.43 -3.79
CA PRO A 81 -11.00 -2.56 -3.68
C PRO A 81 -10.31 -3.85 -3.22
N VAL A 82 -9.06 -4.09 -3.64
CA VAL A 82 -8.30 -5.27 -3.22
C VAL A 82 -7.97 -5.20 -1.73
N LEU A 83 -7.48 -4.05 -1.25
CA LEU A 83 -7.18 -3.84 0.17
C LEU A 83 -8.46 -3.94 1.05
N GLN A 84 -9.60 -3.48 0.52
CA GLN A 84 -10.90 -3.59 1.19
C GLN A 84 -11.41 -5.04 1.25
N ALA A 85 -11.26 -5.80 0.16
CA ALA A 85 -11.63 -7.21 0.11
C ALA A 85 -10.72 -8.10 0.96
N ALA A 86 -9.49 -7.65 1.21
CA ALA A 86 -8.51 -8.28 2.07
C ALA A 86 -8.23 -9.78 1.77
N PRO A 87 -7.99 -10.16 0.50
CA PRO A 87 -7.68 -11.56 0.18
C PRO A 87 -6.36 -11.95 0.86
N THR A 88 -6.33 -13.15 1.48
CA THR A 88 -5.19 -13.63 2.27
C THR A 88 -3.88 -13.71 1.48
N ALA A 89 -3.95 -13.94 0.17
CA ALA A 89 -2.79 -14.07 -0.70
C ALA A 89 -2.26 -12.74 -1.27
N ALA A 90 -3.01 -11.65 -1.15
CA ALA A 90 -2.49 -10.33 -1.53
C ALA A 90 -1.61 -9.78 -0.40
N ASN A 91 -0.53 -9.09 -0.79
CA ASN A 91 0.32 -8.39 0.16
C ASN A 91 -0.36 -7.09 0.62
N GLN A 92 -1.27 -7.19 1.60
CA GLN A 92 -2.04 -6.04 2.09
C GLN A 92 -1.15 -4.93 2.65
N GLU A 93 -0.07 -5.29 3.34
CA GLU A 93 0.91 -4.34 3.87
C GLU A 93 1.57 -3.53 2.75
N GLY A 94 2.06 -4.22 1.70
CA GLY A 94 2.63 -3.54 0.53
C GLY A 94 1.61 -2.68 -0.22
N LEU A 95 0.33 -3.05 -0.22
CA LEU A 95 -0.72 -2.19 -0.81
C LEU A 95 -0.92 -0.90 -0.01
N VAL A 96 -0.82 -0.96 1.32
CA VAL A 96 -0.91 0.23 2.19
C VAL A 96 0.27 1.16 1.93
N GLU A 97 1.49 0.63 1.85
CA GLU A 97 2.69 1.41 1.52
C GLU A 97 2.53 2.11 0.16
N ILE A 98 2.16 1.37 -0.89
CA ILE A 98 1.95 1.95 -2.22
C ILE A 98 0.88 3.05 -2.19
N LEU A 99 -0.23 2.86 -1.45
CA LEU A 99 -1.28 3.87 -1.34
C LEU A 99 -0.81 5.13 -0.58
N GLY A 100 0.04 4.97 0.43
CA GLY A 100 0.70 6.07 1.13
C GLY A 100 1.62 6.87 0.20
N ASP A 101 2.48 6.17 -0.54
CA ASP A 101 3.44 6.78 -1.49
C ASP A 101 2.74 7.56 -2.62
N LEU A 102 1.60 7.05 -3.10
CA LEU A 102 0.79 7.74 -4.10
C LEU A 102 0.09 9.00 -3.54
N ALA A 103 -0.07 9.08 -2.21
CA ALA A 103 -0.68 10.20 -1.48
C ALA A 103 -2.04 10.67 -2.04
N ASP A 104 -2.83 9.76 -2.63
CA ASP A 104 -4.14 10.10 -3.20
C ASP A 104 -5.21 10.17 -2.11
N PRO A 105 -5.93 11.31 -1.96
CA PRO A 105 -6.98 11.48 -0.95
C PRO A 105 -8.04 10.38 -0.94
N ALA A 106 -8.33 9.78 -2.11
CA ALA A 106 -9.32 8.72 -2.24
C ALA A 106 -8.98 7.47 -1.43
N ALA A 107 -7.69 7.25 -1.10
CA ALA A 107 -7.23 6.10 -0.32
C ALA A 107 -7.54 6.21 1.18
N THR A 108 -7.76 7.41 1.72
CA THR A 108 -7.88 7.69 3.17
C THR A 108 -8.79 6.71 3.90
N SER A 109 -10.07 6.64 3.53
CA SER A 109 -11.06 5.77 4.18
C SER A 109 -10.71 4.28 4.09
N THR A 110 -10.04 3.85 3.01
CA THR A 110 -9.61 2.47 2.82
C THR A 110 -8.46 2.11 3.76
N VAL A 111 -7.49 3.02 3.95
CA VAL A 111 -6.37 2.82 4.88
C VAL A 111 -6.85 2.84 6.34
N ILE A 112 -7.78 3.74 6.70
CA ILE A 112 -8.43 3.73 8.03
C ILE A 112 -9.13 2.38 8.29
N ALA A 113 -9.92 1.89 7.33
CA ALA A 113 -10.60 0.60 7.47
C ALA A 113 -9.63 -0.60 7.57
N TYR A 114 -8.46 -0.50 6.93
CA TYR A 114 -7.38 -1.47 7.10
C TYR A 114 -6.80 -1.42 8.52
N PHE A 115 -6.48 -0.23 9.04
CA PHE A 115 -6.00 -0.07 10.41
C PHE A 115 -6.98 -0.66 11.42
N ASP A 116 -8.26 -0.28 11.36
CA ASP A 116 -9.30 -0.70 12.32
C ASP A 116 -9.46 -2.22 12.38
N ARG A 117 -9.29 -2.89 11.24
CA ARG A 117 -9.33 -4.36 11.14
C ARG A 117 -8.07 -5.01 11.71
N THR A 118 -6.92 -4.37 11.57
CA THR A 118 -5.61 -5.00 11.75
C THR A 118 -5.08 -4.82 13.18
N TRP A 119 -5.14 -3.61 13.74
CA TRP A 119 -4.52 -3.31 15.03
C TRP A 119 -4.96 -4.22 16.20
N PRO A 120 -6.23 -4.67 16.32
CA PRO A 120 -6.62 -5.52 17.45
C PRO A 120 -5.95 -6.90 17.44
N GLN A 121 -5.39 -7.30 16.29
CA GLN A 121 -4.80 -8.63 16.06
C GLN A 121 -3.27 -8.63 16.18
N GLU A 122 -2.64 -7.46 16.20
CA GLU A 122 -1.19 -7.27 16.11
C GLU A 122 -0.52 -7.12 17.49
N THR A 123 -0.88 -7.97 18.45
CA THR A 123 -0.25 -7.93 19.77
C THR A 123 0.92 -8.92 19.83
N PRO A 124 2.09 -8.56 20.37
CA PRO A 124 2.43 -7.26 20.96
C PRO A 124 3.00 -6.23 19.97
N PHE A 125 3.24 -6.61 18.70
CA PHE A 125 3.93 -5.77 17.71
C PHE A 125 2.98 -5.31 16.59
N TYR A 126 2.80 -4.00 16.46
CA TYR A 126 1.81 -3.36 15.58
C TYR A 126 2.34 -2.98 14.18
N SER A 127 3.20 -3.81 13.59
CA SER A 127 3.96 -3.48 12.37
C SER A 127 3.09 -2.95 11.23
N SER A 128 2.02 -3.65 10.87
CA SER A 128 1.19 -3.27 9.72
C SER A 128 0.27 -2.09 10.06
N SER A 129 -0.19 -2.00 11.30
CA SER A 129 -0.95 -0.84 11.77
C SER A 129 -0.11 0.43 11.77
N VAL A 130 1.17 0.36 12.14
CA VAL A 130 2.10 1.50 12.06
C VAL A 130 2.25 1.98 10.62
N LYS A 131 2.43 1.06 9.66
CA LYS A 131 2.47 1.40 8.22
C LYS A 131 1.19 2.06 7.73
N ALA A 132 0.03 1.70 8.29
CA ALA A 132 -1.21 2.39 7.99
C ALA A 132 -1.23 3.82 8.54
N LEU A 133 -0.63 4.07 9.71
CA LEU A 133 -0.49 5.43 10.26
C LEU A 133 0.46 6.28 9.41
N GLU A 134 1.62 5.72 9.03
CA GLU A 134 2.59 6.36 8.12
C GLU A 134 1.93 6.71 6.77
N ALA A 135 1.18 5.78 6.18
CA ALA A 135 0.43 6.03 4.94
C ALA A 135 -0.63 7.13 5.10
N LEU A 136 -1.33 7.19 6.25
CA LEU A 136 -2.29 8.27 6.53
C LEU A 136 -1.60 9.63 6.71
N GLY A 137 -0.43 9.67 7.35
CA GLY A 137 0.41 10.85 7.46
C GLY A 137 0.83 11.37 6.08
N ALA A 138 1.30 10.47 5.21
CA ALA A 138 1.69 10.78 3.84
C ALA A 138 0.52 11.29 2.97
N ILE A 139 -0.67 10.69 3.09
CA ILE A 139 -1.89 11.14 2.39
C ILE A 139 -2.34 12.53 2.87
N GLY A 140 -2.23 12.81 4.17
CA GLY A 140 -2.32 14.17 4.72
C GLY A 140 -3.68 14.89 4.59
N THR A 141 -4.77 14.18 4.28
CA THR A 141 -6.12 14.78 4.21
C THR A 141 -6.63 15.21 5.59
N GLU A 142 -7.63 16.10 5.63
CA GLU A 142 -8.28 16.50 6.89
C GLU A 142 -8.86 15.29 7.65
N GLU A 143 -9.41 14.31 6.92
CA GLU A 143 -9.91 13.06 7.50
C GLU A 143 -8.77 12.22 8.11
N ALA A 144 -7.65 12.07 7.40
CA ALA A 144 -6.47 11.36 7.90
C ALA A 144 -5.91 12.04 9.17
N GLN A 145 -5.73 13.37 9.12
CA GLN A 145 -5.22 14.13 10.27
C GLN A 145 -6.17 14.07 11.46
N SER A 146 -7.49 14.14 11.23
CA SER A 146 -8.50 14.00 12.29
C SER A 146 -8.46 12.61 12.92
N PHE A 147 -8.28 11.57 12.11
CA PHE A 147 -8.15 10.19 12.59
C PHE A 147 -6.88 10.03 13.45
N LEU A 148 -5.71 10.45 12.94
CA LEU A 148 -4.43 10.38 13.65
C LEU A 148 -4.50 11.12 14.99
N ARG A 149 -5.10 12.32 15.01
CA ARG A 149 -5.23 13.12 16.24
C ARG A 149 -6.11 12.41 17.27
N SER A 150 -7.26 11.91 16.82
CA SER A 150 -8.16 11.15 17.69
C SER A 150 -7.48 9.89 18.25
N LEU A 151 -6.62 9.22 17.48
CA LEU A 151 -5.89 8.05 17.94
C LEU A 151 -4.81 8.42 18.96
N ALA A 152 -4.01 9.46 18.71
CA ALA A 152 -2.96 9.91 19.62
C ALA A 152 -3.49 10.26 21.02
N GLU A 153 -4.68 10.88 21.07
CA GLU A 153 -5.35 11.32 22.29
C GLU A 153 -6.18 10.20 22.99
N ASP A 154 -6.45 9.06 22.33
CA ASP A 154 -7.25 7.97 22.90
C ASP A 154 -6.45 7.11 23.90
N HIS A 155 -6.53 7.44 25.19
CA HIS A 155 -5.91 6.66 26.28
C HIS A 155 -6.37 5.20 26.40
N GLY A 156 -7.44 4.79 25.69
CA GLY A 156 -7.88 3.40 25.61
C GLY A 156 -7.09 2.57 24.58
N LYS A 157 -6.22 3.19 23.78
CA LYS A 157 -5.44 2.53 22.73
C LYS A 157 -4.02 2.17 23.21
N PRO A 158 -3.39 1.16 22.59
CA PRO A 158 -1.99 0.80 22.86
C PRO A 158 -1.06 2.01 22.72
N ALA A 159 -0.14 2.19 23.67
CA ALA A 159 0.79 3.31 23.68
C ALA A 159 1.63 3.45 22.38
N PRO A 160 2.16 2.36 21.77
CA PRO A 160 2.88 2.48 20.50
C PRO A 160 2.04 3.09 19.39
N LEU A 161 0.79 2.64 19.21
CA LEU A 161 -0.10 3.18 18.17
C LEU A 161 -0.41 4.66 18.36
N ARG A 162 -0.62 5.08 19.62
CA ARG A 162 -0.86 6.48 19.97
C ARG A 162 0.37 7.34 19.69
N TRP A 163 1.56 6.83 20.02
CA TRP A 163 2.82 7.52 19.78
C TRP A 163 3.10 7.69 18.29
N TYR A 164 2.99 6.63 17.48
CA TYR A 164 3.16 6.73 16.03
C TYR A 164 2.16 7.71 15.40
N ALA A 165 0.91 7.72 15.85
CA ALA A 165 -0.07 8.70 15.38
C ALA A 165 0.31 10.14 15.75
N ALA A 166 0.95 10.35 16.90
CA ALA A 166 1.46 11.65 17.32
C ALA A 166 2.68 12.08 16.49
N VAL A 167 3.59 11.15 16.17
CA VAL A 167 4.77 11.38 15.32
C VAL A 167 4.36 11.84 13.92
N GLU A 168 3.38 11.18 13.30
CA GLU A 168 2.86 11.58 11.98
C GLU A 168 2.24 12.98 11.98
N LEU A 169 1.80 13.46 13.15
CA LEU A 169 1.28 14.81 13.36
C LEU A 169 2.31 15.80 13.90
N GLN A 170 3.52 15.35 14.26
CA GLN A 170 4.57 16.13 14.91
C GLN A 170 4.11 16.78 16.23
N ILE A 171 3.33 16.04 17.05
CA ILE A 171 2.79 16.48 18.35
C ILE A 171 3.19 15.57 19.52
N GLU A 172 4.13 14.66 19.32
CA GLU A 172 4.58 13.69 20.32
C GLU A 172 5.10 14.37 21.60
N ASP A 173 5.85 15.46 21.47
CA ASP A 173 6.35 16.27 22.58
C ASP A 173 5.20 16.99 23.31
N GLU A 174 4.22 17.52 22.56
CA GLU A 174 3.06 18.21 23.12
C GLU A 174 2.20 17.26 23.97
N LEU A 175 2.10 16.01 23.55
CA LEU A 175 1.37 14.94 24.26
C LEU A 175 2.22 14.24 25.33
N GLY A 176 3.50 14.61 25.46
CA GLY A 176 4.40 14.11 26.49
C GLY A 176 4.84 12.66 26.30
N PHE A 177 4.94 12.18 25.06
CA PHE A 177 5.55 10.89 24.77
C PHE A 177 7.06 10.96 24.96
N ASP A 178 7.65 9.88 25.47
CA ASP A 178 9.09 9.71 25.62
C ASP A 178 9.58 8.64 24.62
N GLU A 179 10.32 9.07 23.60
CA GLU A 179 10.80 8.23 22.50
C GLU A 179 11.59 7.00 23.00
N ASP A 180 12.48 7.19 23.97
CA ASP A 180 13.31 6.11 24.52
C ASP A 180 12.43 5.02 25.17
N THR A 181 11.39 5.44 25.89
CA THR A 181 10.42 4.51 26.50
C THR A 181 9.57 3.81 25.44
N MET A 182 9.18 4.52 24.37
CA MET A 182 8.36 3.94 23.31
C MET A 182 9.14 2.91 22.47
N LEU A 183 10.38 3.22 22.09
CA LEU A 183 11.25 2.31 21.32
C LEU A 183 11.68 1.07 22.11
N ALA A 184 11.85 1.17 23.44
CA ALA A 184 12.18 0.03 24.29
C ALA A 184 11.00 -0.94 24.52
N SER A 185 9.78 -0.54 24.16
CA SER A 185 8.56 -1.34 24.31
C SER A 185 8.14 -2.10 23.04
N GLN A 186 8.92 -1.96 21.96
CA GLN A 186 8.75 -2.64 20.68
C GLN A 186 9.51 -3.97 20.61
#